data_AF-A0A1G7PBW5-F1
#
_entry.id   AF-A0A1G7PBW5-F1
#
_cell.length_a   1.000
_cell.length_b   1.000
_cell.length_c   1.000
_cell.angle_alpha   90.00
_cell.angle_beta   90.00
_cell.angle_gamma   90.00
#
_symmetry.space_group_name_H-M   'P 1'
#
loop_
_entity.id
_entity.type
_entity.pdbx_description
1 polymer ?
#
loop_
_entity_poly.entity_id
_entity_poly.type
_entity_poly.pdbx_seq_one_letter_code
_entity_poly.pdbx_strand_id
1 'polypeptide(L)'
;MNEGLKGLMIRGTVTGRTRRLVGKDKTNTVVTYRINDGSSDYFVDEWNPSEYYTVGEIVCLPVYVKIYSHNSINRLNYVVKTSTANMIGEVF
;
A
#
# COMPACT_ATOMS: atom_id res chain seq x y z
N MET A 1 -9.56 21.09 8.05
CA MET A 1 -10.81 20.30 7.96
C MET A 1 -10.50 19.06 7.16
N ASN A 2 -10.51 17.89 7.79
CA ASN A 2 -10.31 16.60 7.12
C ASN A 2 -11.54 16.31 6.28
N GLU A 3 -11.49 16.62 4.98
CA GLU A 3 -12.45 16.07 4.03
C GLU A 3 -12.37 14.55 4.15
N GLY A 4 -13.44 13.96 4.67
CA GLY A 4 -13.46 12.58 5.13
C GLY A 4 -12.89 11.64 4.08
N LEU A 5 -11.81 10.95 4.42
CA LEU A 5 -11.29 9.82 3.65
C LEU A 5 -12.41 8.76 3.59
N LYS A 6 -13.18 8.77 2.51
CA LYS A 6 -14.26 7.80 2.27
C LYS A 6 -13.66 6.58 1.57
N GLY A 7 -13.94 5.38 2.09
CA GLY A 7 -13.52 4.11 1.50
C GLY A 7 -12.95 3.13 2.52
N LEU A 8 -12.30 2.08 2.02
CA LEU A 8 -11.63 1.11 2.87
C LEU A 8 -10.41 1.75 3.54
N MET A 9 -10.35 1.64 4.86
CA MET A 9 -9.25 2.13 5.70
C MET A 9 -8.60 0.95 6.41
N ILE A 10 -7.27 0.92 6.44
CA ILE A 10 -6.51 0.00 7.29
C ILE A 10 -5.88 0.83 8.41
N ARG A 11 -6.25 0.51 9.65
CA ARG A 11 -5.71 1.14 10.85
C ARG A 11 -4.96 0.12 11.68
N GLY A 12 -3.77 0.49 12.16
CA GLY A 12 -2.98 -0.38 13.00
C GLY A 12 -1.58 0.17 13.23
N THR A 13 -0.73 -0.65 13.85
CA THR A 13 0.68 -0.34 14.08
C THR A 13 1.53 -0.91 12.95
N VAL A 14 2.46 -0.13 12.41
CA VAL A 14 3.45 -0.63 11.45
C VAL A 14 4.43 -1.54 12.18
N THR A 15 4.41 -2.85 11.90
CA THR A 15 5.29 -3.84 12.54
C THR A 15 6.47 -4.23 11.66
N GLY A 16 6.46 -3.85 10.38
CA GLY A 16 7.56 -4.09 9.46
C GLY A 16 7.44 -3.27 8.19
N ARG A 17 8.58 -3.10 7.51
CA ARG A 17 8.67 -2.36 6.24
C ARG A 17 9.69 -3.02 5.33
N THR A 18 9.32 -3.27 4.08
CA THR A 18 10.23 -3.70 3.03
C THR A 18 10.16 -2.76 1.84
N ARG A 19 11.27 -2.58 1.13
CA ARG A 19 11.38 -1.70 -0.04
C ARG A 19 11.88 -2.51 -1.23
N ARG A 20 11.24 -2.36 -2.38
CA ARG A 20 11.67 -2.93 -3.66
C ARG A 20 11.60 -1.91 -4.78
N LEU A 21 12.48 -2.07 -5.77
CA LEU A 21 12.41 -1.35 -7.04
C LEU A 21 11.70 -2.23 -8.06
N VAL A 22 10.78 -1.66 -8.83
CA VAL A 22 9.96 -2.38 -9.81
C VAL A 22 9.95 -1.65 -11.16
N GLY A 23 9.67 -2.41 -12.21
CA GLY A 23 9.77 -1.95 -13.59
C GLY A 23 11.11 -2.29 -14.24
N LYS A 24 11.13 -2.34 -15.57
CA LYS A 24 12.31 -2.73 -16.37
C LYS A 24 13.54 -1.87 -16.04
N ASP A 25 13.31 -0.59 -15.78
CA ASP A 25 14.36 0.39 -15.49
C ASP A 25 14.46 0.73 -13.98
N LYS A 26 13.78 -0.03 -13.11
CA LYS A 26 13.77 0.20 -11.65
C LYS A 26 13.35 1.63 -11.25
N THR A 27 12.54 2.28 -12.07
CA THR A 27 12.10 3.67 -11.90
C THR A 27 11.09 3.85 -10.78
N ASN A 28 10.35 2.79 -10.44
CA ASN A 28 9.34 2.83 -9.39
C ASN A 28 9.85 2.17 -8.11
N THR A 29 9.65 2.83 -6.98
CA THR A 29 9.84 2.25 -5.66
C THR A 29 8.48 1.79 -5.12
N VAL A 30 8.41 0.56 -4.64
CA VAL A 30 7.27 0.09 -3.86
C VAL A 30 7.74 -0.21 -2.45
N VAL A 31 7.06 0.36 -1.47
CA VAL A 31 7.25 0.06 -0.05
C VAL A 31 6.08 -0.76 0.43
N THR A 32 6.33 -1.92 1.01
CA THR A 32 5.30 -2.72 1.66
C THR A 32 5.40 -2.52 3.17
N TYR A 33 4.32 -2.04 3.77
CA TYR A 33 4.17 -1.98 5.22
C TYR A 33 3.41 -3.20 5.70
N ARG A 34 3.91 -3.85 6.75
CA ARG A 34 3.13 -4.79 7.54
C ARG A 34 2.43 -3.99 8.64
N ILE A 35 1.12 -3.93 8.60
CA ILE A 35 0.28 -3.21 9.55
C ILE A 35 -0.50 -4.22 10.37
N ASN A 36 -0.36 -4.17 11.69
CA ASN A 36 -1.10 -5.03 12.62
C ASN A 36 -2.19 -4.23 13.32
N ASP A 37 -3.45 -4.68 13.22
CA ASP A 37 -4.60 -4.00 13.86
C ASP A 37 -4.88 -4.51 15.30
N GLY A 38 -4.04 -5.41 15.81
CA GLY A 38 -4.22 -6.12 17.09
C GLY A 38 -4.77 -7.54 16.92
N SER A 39 -5.29 -7.90 15.74
CA SER A 39 -5.87 -9.21 15.44
C SER A 39 -5.25 -9.85 14.20
N SER A 40 -4.89 -9.06 13.19
CA SER A 40 -4.44 -9.53 11.89
C SER A 40 -3.35 -8.64 11.31
N ASP A 41 -2.51 -9.25 10.47
CA ASP A 41 -1.48 -8.54 9.72
C ASP A 41 -1.95 -8.26 8.29
N TYR A 42 -1.78 -7.00 7.89
CA TYR A 42 -2.07 -6.52 6.54
C TYR A 42 -0.77 -6.10 5.87
N PHE A 43 -0.56 -6.59 4.65
CA PHE A 43 0.54 -6.13 3.79
C PHE A 43 -0.01 -5.07 2.84
N VAL A 44 0.47 -3.84 3.00
CA VAL A 44 -0.02 -2.68 2.27
C VAL A 44 1.11 -2.07 1.47
N ASP A 45 0.94 -2.05 0.15
CA ASP A 45 1.89 -1.45 -0.77
C ASP A 45 1.64 0.06 -0.91
N GLU A 46 2.70 0.84 -0.93
CA GLU A 46 2.69 2.25 -1.29
C GLU A 46 3.68 2.49 -2.43
N TRP A 47 3.21 3.14 -3.49
CA TRP A 47 3.98 3.39 -4.70
C TRP A 47 4.60 4.79 -4.65
N ASN A 48 5.92 4.84 -4.85
CA ASN A 48 6.73 6.06 -4.86
C ASN A 48 6.43 7.01 -3.68
N PRO A 49 6.42 6.51 -2.44
CA PRO A 49 6.19 7.38 -1.29
C PRO A 49 7.29 8.44 -1.15
N SER A 50 6.89 9.66 -0.81
CA SER A 50 7.81 10.76 -0.50
C SER A 50 8.49 10.59 0.86
N GLU A 51 7.82 9.92 1.79
CA GLU A 51 8.26 9.67 3.15
C GLU A 51 7.84 8.27 3.59
N TYR A 52 8.43 7.74 4.65
CA TYR A 52 8.12 6.39 5.11
C TYR A 52 7.52 6.40 6.51
N TYR A 53 6.45 5.62 6.71
CA TYR A 53 5.99 5.32 8.06
C TYR A 53 7.04 4.51 8.83
N THR A 54 7.18 4.81 10.12
CA THR A 54 8.18 4.21 11.01
C THR A 54 7.64 2.93 11.63
N VAL A 55 8.52 1.94 11.88
CA VAL A 55 8.13 0.75 12.65
C VAL A 55 7.78 1.16 14.08
N GLY A 56 6.59 0.77 14.55
CA GLY A 56 6.00 1.20 15.82
C GLY A 56 5.01 2.36 15.68
N GLU A 57 4.92 3.00 14.51
CA GLU A 57 3.97 4.09 14.25
C GLU A 57 2.54 3.56 14.10
N ILE A 58 1.57 4.25 14.70
CA ILE A 58 0.15 3.98 14.51
C ILE A 58 -0.33 4.78 13.30
N VAL A 59 -0.84 4.07 12.29
CA VAL A 59 -1.31 4.66 11.03
C VAL A 59 -2.79 4.37 10.80
N CYS A 60 -3.43 5.19 9.97
CA CYS A 60 -4.79 4.97 9.47
C CYS A 60 -4.80 5.33 7.98
N LEU A 61 -4.58 4.33 7.12
CA LEU A 61 -4.30 4.53 5.71
C LEU A 61 -5.53 4.25 4.85
N PRO A 62 -5.88 5.16 3.91
CA PRO A 62 -6.88 4.88 2.89
C PRO A 62 -6.29 3.91 1.87
N VAL A 63 -6.99 2.81 1.60
CA VAL A 63 -6.52 1.77 0.66
C VAL A 63 -7.54 1.44 -0.41
N TYR A 64 -7.06 0.86 -1.50
CA TYR A 64 -7.86 0.09 -2.45
C TYR A 64 -7.31 -1.34 -2.57
N VAL A 65 -8.14 -2.26 -3.06
CA VAL A 65 -7.77 -3.65 -3.24
C VAL A 65 -7.46 -3.88 -4.71
N LYS A 66 -6.24 -4.32 -5.01
CA LYS A 66 -5.83 -4.78 -6.33
C LYS A 66 -5.87 -6.30 -6.38
N ILE A 67 -6.57 -6.85 -7.36
CA ILE A 67 -6.54 -8.28 -7.66
C ILE A 67 -5.43 -8.51 -8.68
N TYR A 68 -4.60 -9.52 -8.45
CA TYR A 68 -3.60 -9.96 -9.42
C TYR A 68 -3.55 -11.48 -9.50
N SER A 69 -3.21 -12.01 -10.67
CA SER A 69 -3.01 -13.43 -10.86
C SER A 69 -1.53 -13.77 -10.75
N HIS A 70 -1.22 -14.76 -9.92
CA HIS A 70 0.11 -15.32 -9.81
C HIS A 70 0.02 -16.84 -9.85
N ASN A 71 0.64 -17.46 -10.86
CA ASN A 71 0.53 -18.90 -11.12
C ASN A 71 -0.94 -19.38 -11.21
N SER A 72 -1.79 -18.62 -11.91
CA SER A 72 -3.23 -18.90 -12.07
C SER A 72 -4.06 -18.85 -10.79
N ILE A 73 -3.49 -18.37 -9.67
CA ILE A 73 -4.21 -18.12 -8.43
C ILE A 73 -4.42 -16.62 -8.28
N ASN A 74 -5.69 -16.21 -8.16
CA ASN A 74 -6.05 -14.84 -7.86
C ASN A 74 -5.67 -14.50 -6.42
N ARG A 75 -4.93 -13.41 -6.24
CA ARG A 75 -4.51 -12.88 -4.94
C ARG A 75 -4.96 -11.44 -4.80
N LEU A 76 -5.16 -11.04 -3.55
CA LEU A 76 -5.51 -9.68 -3.16
C LEU A 76 -4.26 -8.96 -2.68
N ASN A 77 -4.13 -7.69 -3.06
CA ASN A 77 -3.12 -6.78 -2.55
C ASN A 77 -3.79 -5.49 -2.07
N TYR A 78 -3.41 -5.00 -0.90
CA TYR A 78 -3.87 -3.69 -0.42
C TYR A 78 -2.87 -2.63 -0.86
N VAL A 79 -3.36 -1.51 -1.38
CA VAL A 79 -2.51 -0.43 -1.89
C VAL A 79 -2.99 0.91 -1.33
N VAL A 80 -2.07 1.73 -0.83
CA VAL A 80 -2.37 3.08 -0.34
C VAL A 80 -2.92 3.94 -1.48
N LYS A 81 -4.04 4.63 -1.21
CA LYS A 81 -4.58 5.66 -2.10
C LYS A 81 -3.76 6.94 -1.92
N THR A 82 -2.91 7.28 -2.89
CA THR A 82 -2.23 8.58 -2.91
C THR A 82 -3.03 9.59 -3.75
N SER A 83 -3.10 10.84 -3.29
CA SER A 83 -3.80 11.93 -3.99
C SER A 83 -3.22 12.24 -5.37
N THR A 84 -1.95 11.87 -5.59
CA THR A 84 -1.18 12.03 -6.82
C THR A 84 -1.12 10.77 -7.68
N ALA A 85 -1.69 9.65 -7.23
CA ALA A 85 -1.96 8.53 -8.11
C ALA A 85 -3.15 8.86 -9.01
N ASN A 86 -2.90 9.73 -10.00
CA ASN A 86 -3.44 9.39 -11.31
C ASN A 86 -3.05 7.92 -11.53
N MET A 87 -4.00 7.08 -11.93
CA MET A 87 -3.74 5.70 -12.33
C MET A 87 -2.89 5.68 -13.64
N ILE A 88 -1.76 6.37 -13.65
CA ILE A 88 -0.81 6.47 -14.76
C ILE A 88 0.03 5.21 -14.69
N GLY A 89 -0.26 4.28 -15.60
CA GLY A 89 0.62 3.14 -15.85
C GLY A 89 -0.07 1.79 -16.06
N GLU A 90 -1.38 1.68 -15.88
CA GLU A 90 -2.10 0.46 -16.30
C GLU A 90 -2.79 0.70 -17.65
N VAL A 91 -1.95 0.77 -18.70
CA VAL A 91 -2.40 0.44 -20.06
C VAL A 91 -2.54 -1.08 -20.09
N PHE A 92 -3.76 -1.57 -20.30
CA PHE A 92 -4.03 -2.98 -20.62
C PHE A 92 -3.49 -3.33 -22.00
#